data_AF-A0A1E5ULK2-F1
#
_entry.id   AF-A0A1E5ULK2-F1
#
_cell.length_a   1.000
_cell.length_b   1.000
_cell.length_c   1.000
_cell.angle_alpha   90.00
_cell.angle_beta   90.00
_cell.angle_gamma   90.00
#
_symmetry.space_group_name_H-M   'P 1'
#
loop_
_entity.id
_entity.type
_entity.pdbx_description
1 polymer ?
#
loop_
_entity_poly.entity_id
_entity_poly.type
_entity_poly.pdbx_seq_one_letter_code
_entity_poly.pdbx_strand_id
1 'polypeptide(L)'
;LVASLGKLHRIQSLIVVNWGDVEADLEGSVESLSNLSSLTIHRIKSLPTWISPASLVLLSYLEITVVQVRREDIQVLGKLQALRYLEVYVSDNKQVPERFMVNPDAFPCVIICKFYCFTVVPSAFPPGAMPRLEEFRFRIQLEYFSGGEFALDDLALGHLPSLQSVYVDLYGTSNGNEELTRKVREKLRHEADVHPNHPRPVAHIL
;
A
#
# COMPACT_ATOMS: atom_id res chain seq x y z
N LEU A 1 16.03 -15.66 14.41
CA LEU A 1 14.96 -15.78 13.39
C LEU A 1 15.51 -15.61 11.98
N VAL A 2 16.13 -14.47 11.64
CA VAL A 2 16.63 -14.16 10.27
C VAL A 2 17.62 -15.21 9.75
N ALA A 3 18.58 -15.65 10.56
CA ALA A 3 19.51 -16.73 10.20
C ALA A 3 18.84 -18.09 9.93
N SER A 4 17.63 -18.32 10.46
CA SER A 4 16.86 -19.52 10.19
C SER A 4 16.09 -19.41 8.87
N LEU A 5 15.64 -18.21 8.49
CA LEU A 5 14.93 -17.95 7.24
C LEU A 5 15.78 -18.33 6.02
N GLY A 6 17.08 -18.04 6.05
CA GLY A 6 18.01 -18.39 4.96
C GLY A 6 18.11 -19.90 4.67
N LYS A 7 17.68 -20.76 5.59
CA LYS A 7 17.71 -22.23 5.41
C LYS A 7 16.42 -22.78 4.79
N LEU A 8 15.36 -21.96 4.70
CA LEU A 8 14.00 -22.37 4.36
C LEU A 8 13.72 -22.31 2.85
N HIS A 9 14.60 -22.88 2.05
CA HIS A 9 14.58 -22.83 0.58
C HIS A 9 13.38 -23.53 -0.08
N ARG A 10 12.56 -24.31 0.65
CA ARG A 10 11.36 -24.98 0.10
C ARG A 10 10.04 -24.37 0.54
N ILE A 11 10.08 -23.36 1.41
CA ILE A 11 8.85 -22.78 1.94
C ILE A 11 8.19 -21.90 0.89
N GLN A 12 6.88 -22.10 0.71
CA GLN A 12 6.04 -21.30 -0.17
C GLN A 12 5.21 -20.25 0.58
N SER A 13 4.95 -20.48 1.86
CA SER A 13 4.18 -19.56 2.72
C SER A 13 4.89 -19.38 4.06
N LEU A 14 5.16 -18.13 4.42
CA LEU A 14 5.82 -17.75 5.66
C LEU A 14 4.96 -16.72 6.39
N ILE A 15 4.65 -17.02 7.65
CA ILE A 15 3.97 -16.09 8.55
C ILE A 15 4.92 -15.81 9.71
N VAL A 16 5.26 -14.55 9.92
CA VAL A 16 6.08 -14.07 11.03
C VAL A 16 5.22 -13.17 11.90
N VAL A 17 4.79 -13.68 13.05
CA VAL A 17 4.02 -12.91 14.02
C VAL A 17 4.91 -12.57 15.21
N ASN A 18 5.13 -11.29 15.45
CA ASN A 18 5.73 -10.84 16.69
C ASN A 18 4.64 -10.57 17.73
N TRP A 19 4.59 -11.43 18.75
CA TRP A 19 3.66 -11.32 19.88
C TRP A 19 4.18 -10.43 21.01
N GLY A 20 5.42 -9.94 20.91
CA GLY A 20 6.02 -9.08 21.93
C GLY A 20 5.50 -7.65 21.90
N ASP A 21 5.76 -6.92 22.99
CA ASP A 21 5.38 -5.51 23.11
C ASP A 21 6.27 -4.58 22.29
N VAL A 22 7.49 -5.02 21.95
CA VAL A 22 8.47 -4.27 21.18
C VAL A 22 8.46 -4.76 19.73
N GLU A 23 8.50 -3.83 18.77
CA GLU A 23 8.53 -4.16 17.35
C GLU A 23 9.82 -4.87 16.97
N ALA A 24 9.69 -5.89 16.12
CA ALA A 24 10.81 -6.72 15.74
C ALA A 24 11.66 -6.00 14.69
N ASP A 25 12.98 -6.06 14.89
CA ASP A 25 13.94 -5.81 13.83
C ASP A 25 14.25 -7.16 13.16
N LEU A 26 13.81 -7.30 11.91
CA LEU A 26 14.03 -8.49 11.09
C LEU A 26 15.18 -8.30 10.09
N GLU A 27 16.01 -7.29 10.30
CA GLU A 27 17.18 -7.04 9.48
C GLU A 27 18.22 -8.17 9.63
N GLY A 28 18.92 -8.44 8.54
CA GLY A 28 19.97 -9.45 8.47
C GLY A 28 19.99 -10.19 7.14
N SER A 29 21.02 -11.00 6.96
CA SER A 29 21.25 -11.72 5.70
C SER A 29 20.33 -12.92 5.55
N VAL A 30 19.56 -12.94 4.47
CA VAL A 30 18.78 -14.09 4.01
C VAL A 30 19.21 -14.38 2.58
N GLU A 31 19.84 -15.55 2.37
CA GLU A 31 20.53 -15.87 1.10
C GLU A 31 19.58 -15.88 -0.11
N SER A 32 18.39 -16.48 0.01
CA SER A 32 17.32 -16.40 -0.99
C SER A 32 16.03 -17.02 -0.46
N LEU A 33 14.89 -16.42 -0.76
CA LEU A 33 13.55 -16.96 -0.50
C LEU A 33 12.78 -17.11 -1.83
N SER A 34 13.46 -17.59 -2.87
CA SER A 34 12.95 -17.61 -4.25
C SER A 34 11.68 -18.45 -4.44
N ASN A 35 11.47 -19.49 -3.62
CA ASN A 35 10.26 -20.31 -3.65
C ASN A 35 9.09 -19.73 -2.85
N LEU A 36 9.31 -18.63 -2.12
CA LEU A 36 8.29 -18.02 -1.30
C LEU A 36 7.27 -17.29 -2.18
N SER A 37 6.02 -17.71 -2.06
CA SER A 37 4.88 -17.18 -2.81
C SER A 37 3.93 -16.34 -1.96
N SER A 38 3.97 -16.51 -0.64
CA SER A 38 3.14 -15.83 0.34
C SER A 38 3.96 -15.44 1.56
N LEU A 39 3.89 -14.18 1.95
CA LEU A 39 4.61 -13.63 3.09
C LEU A 39 3.67 -12.75 3.91
N THR A 40 3.51 -13.07 5.18
CA THR A 40 2.82 -12.25 6.16
C THR A 40 3.77 -11.91 7.30
N ILE A 41 3.94 -10.64 7.61
CA ILE A 41 4.79 -10.19 8.72
C ILE A 41 4.05 -9.17 9.57
N HIS A 42 3.93 -9.42 10.86
CA HIS A 42 3.29 -8.50 11.80
C HIS A 42 4.29 -7.89 12.79
N ARG A 43 4.13 -6.57 13.00
CA ARG A 43 4.79 -5.74 14.04
C ARG A 43 6.32 -5.68 13.88
N ILE A 44 6.78 -5.16 12.75
CA ILE A 44 8.19 -4.85 12.50
C ILE A 44 8.46 -3.35 12.45
N LYS A 45 9.69 -2.94 12.76
CA LYS A 45 10.08 -1.52 12.77
C LYS A 45 10.14 -0.90 11.37
N SER A 46 10.74 -1.61 10.43
CA SER A 46 10.97 -1.15 9.05
C SER A 46 10.93 -2.33 8.08
N LEU A 47 10.79 -2.04 6.79
CA LEU A 47 10.88 -3.07 5.76
C LEU A 47 12.31 -3.67 5.75
N PRO A 48 12.49 -4.99 5.95
CA PRO A 48 13.81 -5.61 5.97
C PRO A 48 14.43 -5.62 4.57
N THR A 49 15.74 -5.43 4.47
CA THR A 49 16.43 -5.32 3.15
C THR A 49 16.35 -6.58 2.29
N TRP A 50 16.16 -7.74 2.91
CA TRP A 50 15.99 -9.00 2.19
C TRP A 50 14.64 -9.11 1.47
N ILE A 51 13.64 -8.26 1.80
CA ILE A 51 12.44 -8.10 0.97
C ILE A 51 12.86 -7.31 -0.27
N SER A 52 13.27 -8.04 -1.31
CA SER A 52 13.77 -7.45 -2.54
C SER A 52 13.30 -8.25 -3.77
N PRO A 53 13.26 -7.63 -4.96
CA PRO A 53 12.94 -8.31 -6.20
C PRO A 53 13.86 -9.49 -6.53
N ALA A 54 15.13 -9.42 -6.11
CA ALA A 54 16.09 -10.49 -6.34
C ALA A 54 15.84 -11.71 -5.44
N SER A 55 15.36 -11.48 -4.21
CA SER A 55 15.15 -12.54 -3.22
C SER A 55 13.77 -13.19 -3.32
N LEU A 56 12.75 -12.44 -3.77
CA LEU A 56 11.33 -12.80 -3.68
C LEU A 56 10.67 -12.87 -5.06
N VAL A 57 11.30 -13.60 -5.98
CA VAL A 57 10.91 -13.69 -7.40
C VAL A 57 9.51 -14.27 -7.63
N LEU A 58 9.03 -15.18 -6.77
CA LEU A 58 7.70 -15.82 -6.89
C LEU A 58 6.65 -15.22 -5.93
N LEU A 59 6.99 -14.16 -5.21
CA LEU A 59 6.11 -13.62 -4.18
C LEU A 59 4.85 -13.02 -4.82
N SER A 60 3.71 -13.64 -4.55
CA SER A 60 2.41 -13.28 -5.09
C SER A 60 1.49 -12.62 -4.06
N TYR A 61 1.71 -12.92 -2.78
CA TYR A 61 0.95 -12.38 -1.65
C TYR A 61 1.90 -11.77 -0.63
N LEU A 62 1.69 -10.50 -0.31
CA LEU A 62 2.42 -9.80 0.75
C LEU A 62 1.45 -9.06 1.65
N GLU A 63 1.57 -9.34 2.95
CA GLU A 63 0.88 -8.61 4.01
C GLU A 63 1.91 -8.21 5.07
N ILE A 64 2.03 -6.91 5.33
CA ILE A 64 3.01 -6.40 6.29
C ILE A 64 2.40 -5.38 7.24
N THR A 65 2.74 -5.49 8.51
CA THR A 65 2.47 -4.48 9.53
C THR A 65 3.78 -3.88 10.01
N VAL A 66 3.98 -2.60 9.72
CA VAL A 66 5.25 -1.89 9.94
C VAL A 66 5.02 -0.61 10.75
N VAL A 67 6.00 -0.17 11.53
CA VAL A 67 5.92 1.12 12.23
C VAL A 67 5.95 2.27 11.23
N GLN A 68 6.92 2.22 10.31
CA GLN A 68 7.08 3.23 9.29
C GLN A 68 7.32 2.66 7.89
N VAL A 69 6.83 3.39 6.88
CA VAL A 69 7.09 3.12 5.46
C VAL A 69 7.75 4.34 4.85
N ARG A 70 8.89 4.14 4.20
CA ARG A 70 9.56 5.18 3.41
C ARG A 70 9.24 5.04 1.93
N ARG A 71 9.49 6.08 1.16
CA ARG A 71 9.36 6.03 -0.29
C ARG A 71 10.15 4.89 -0.94
N GLU A 72 11.37 4.64 -0.47
CA GLU A 72 12.22 3.56 -1.00
C GLU A 72 11.59 2.18 -0.78
N ASP A 73 10.90 2.01 0.34
CA ASP A 73 10.24 0.75 0.68
C ASP A 73 9.11 0.45 -0.32
N ILE A 74 8.27 1.44 -0.63
CA ILE A 74 7.23 1.31 -1.68
C ILE A 74 7.83 1.05 -3.06
N GLN A 75 8.96 1.69 -3.40
CA GLN A 75 9.64 1.44 -4.68
C GLN A 75 10.19 0.01 -4.78
N VAL A 76 10.69 -0.55 -3.68
CA VAL A 76 11.15 -1.94 -3.62
C VAL A 76 9.98 -2.89 -3.82
N LEU A 77 8.86 -2.65 -3.11
CA LEU A 77 7.63 -3.43 -3.29
C LEU A 77 7.10 -3.34 -4.73
N GLY A 78 7.18 -2.15 -5.33
CA GLY A 78 6.77 -1.88 -6.71
C GLY A 78 7.54 -2.67 -7.77
N LYS A 79 8.74 -3.17 -7.44
CA LYS A 79 9.55 -3.96 -8.37
C LYS A 79 9.29 -5.47 -8.28
N LEU A 80 8.45 -5.93 -7.34
CA LEU A 80 8.09 -7.34 -7.18
C LEU A 80 7.18 -7.79 -8.33
N GLN A 81 7.77 -8.53 -9.28
CA GLN A 81 7.13 -8.85 -10.57
C GLN A 81 5.97 -9.85 -10.47
N ALA A 82 5.98 -10.72 -9.46
CA ALA A 82 4.94 -11.73 -9.26
C ALA A 82 3.82 -11.27 -8.32
N LEU A 83 3.94 -10.08 -7.70
CA LEU A 83 3.06 -9.64 -6.63
C LEU A 83 1.66 -9.35 -7.17
N ARG A 84 0.65 -10.01 -6.60
CA ARG A 84 -0.77 -9.88 -6.97
C ARG A 84 -1.62 -9.28 -5.85
N TYR A 85 -1.27 -9.61 -4.60
CA TYR A 85 -1.91 -9.07 -3.41
C TYR A 85 -0.88 -8.31 -2.58
N LEU A 86 -1.17 -7.05 -2.30
CA LEU A 86 -0.37 -6.22 -1.42
C LEU A 86 -1.25 -5.60 -0.33
N GLU A 87 -0.86 -5.83 0.91
CA GLU A 87 -1.43 -5.16 2.07
C GLU A 87 -0.32 -4.61 2.96
N VAL A 88 -0.36 -3.30 3.20
CA VAL A 88 0.60 -2.61 4.08
C VAL A 88 -0.18 -1.85 5.14
N TYR A 89 0.04 -2.23 6.39
CA TYR A 89 -0.51 -1.58 7.56
C TYR A 89 0.59 -0.83 8.28
N VAL A 90 0.37 0.47 8.52
CA VAL A 90 1.25 1.30 9.33
C VAL A 90 0.72 1.40 10.76
N SER A 91 1.52 1.08 11.78
CA SER A 91 1.05 1.18 13.16
C SER A 91 1.23 2.56 13.80
N ASP A 92 2.19 3.37 13.33
CA ASP A 92 2.41 4.72 13.86
C ASP A 92 1.61 5.76 13.06
N ASN A 93 0.66 6.41 13.73
CA ASN A 93 -0.23 7.42 13.16
C ASN A 93 0.45 8.80 13.00
N LYS A 94 1.72 8.95 13.37
CA LYS A 94 2.47 10.21 13.28
C LYS A 94 3.34 10.33 12.03
N GLN A 95 3.15 9.47 11.02
CA GLN A 95 3.92 9.59 9.79
C GLN A 95 3.71 10.95 9.14
N VAL A 96 4.81 11.57 8.74
CA VAL A 96 4.79 12.77 7.91
C VAL A 96 4.24 12.37 6.54
N PRO A 97 3.32 13.16 5.95
CA PRO A 97 2.86 12.89 4.59
C PRO A 97 4.04 12.97 3.62
N GLU A 98 4.52 11.82 3.16
CA GLU A 98 5.42 11.76 2.01
C GLU A 98 4.60 11.63 0.74
N ARG A 99 4.91 12.45 -0.26
CA ARG A 99 4.42 12.22 -1.61
C ARG A 99 5.16 11.02 -2.19
N PHE A 100 4.58 9.84 -1.99
CA PHE A 100 5.01 8.63 -2.66
C PHE A 100 4.74 8.81 -4.14
N MET A 101 5.79 8.96 -4.95
CA MET A 101 5.67 8.84 -6.40
C MET A 101 6.48 7.63 -6.83
N VAL A 102 5.76 6.62 -7.33
CA VAL A 102 6.36 5.38 -7.83
C VAL A 102 6.70 5.51 -9.31
N ASN A 103 7.49 4.56 -9.82
CA ASN A 103 7.81 4.53 -11.23
C ASN A 103 6.59 4.10 -12.07
N PRO A 104 6.49 4.54 -13.34
CA PRO A 104 5.44 4.11 -14.26
C PRO A 104 5.37 2.61 -14.54
N ASP A 105 6.40 1.84 -14.21
CA ASP A 105 6.44 0.37 -14.38
C ASP A 105 6.22 -0.38 -13.06
N ALA A 106 5.86 0.33 -11.99
CA ALA A 106 5.68 -0.26 -10.67
C ALA A 106 4.40 -1.11 -10.58
N PHE A 107 4.49 -2.19 -9.82
CA PHE A 107 3.40 -3.12 -9.50
C PHE A 107 2.73 -3.73 -10.76
N PRO A 108 3.50 -4.37 -11.66
CA PRO A 108 3.00 -4.81 -12.96
C PRO A 108 1.89 -5.88 -12.89
N CYS A 109 1.83 -6.64 -11.79
CA CYS A 109 0.91 -7.75 -11.60
C CYS A 109 -0.10 -7.58 -10.45
N VAL A 110 -0.07 -6.44 -9.74
CA VAL A 110 -0.93 -6.25 -8.57
C VAL A 110 -2.39 -6.13 -8.99
N ILE A 111 -3.25 -6.92 -8.35
CA ILE A 111 -4.70 -7.00 -8.55
C ILE A 111 -5.42 -6.34 -7.37
N ILE A 112 -4.94 -6.59 -6.15
CA ILE A 112 -5.50 -6.03 -4.91
C ILE A 112 -4.39 -5.29 -4.18
N CYS A 113 -4.62 -4.01 -3.88
CA CYS A 113 -3.69 -3.18 -3.14
C CYS A 113 -4.40 -2.46 -1.99
N LYS A 114 -3.89 -2.63 -0.77
CA LYS A 114 -4.48 -2.08 0.45
C LYS A 114 -3.43 -1.36 1.28
N PHE A 115 -3.62 -0.06 1.48
CA PHE A 115 -2.80 0.78 2.34
C PHE A 115 -3.61 1.27 3.54
N TYR A 116 -3.17 0.93 4.75
CA TYR A 116 -3.85 1.30 5.99
C TYR A 116 -2.96 2.16 6.87
N CYS A 117 -3.58 3.17 7.49
CA CYS A 117 -2.98 4.03 8.52
C CYS A 117 -1.79 4.90 8.06
N PHE A 118 -1.62 5.10 6.74
CA PHE A 118 -0.81 6.15 6.15
C PHE A 118 -1.48 6.64 4.87
N THR A 119 -1.20 7.88 4.45
CA THR A 119 -1.87 8.47 3.28
C THR A 119 -1.09 8.17 2.00
N VAL A 120 -1.74 7.41 1.10
CA VAL A 120 -1.33 7.23 -0.29
C VAL A 120 -2.54 7.54 -1.15
N VAL A 121 -2.40 8.52 -2.04
CA VAL A 121 -3.44 8.94 -2.96
C VAL A 121 -3.23 8.31 -4.34
N PRO A 122 -4.28 8.12 -5.17
CA PRO A 122 -4.16 7.57 -6.51
C PRO A 122 -3.08 8.21 -7.39
N SER A 123 -2.86 9.52 -7.30
CA SER A 123 -1.81 10.24 -8.07
C SER A 123 -0.38 9.80 -7.76
N ALA A 124 -0.16 9.04 -6.68
CA ALA A 124 1.10 8.39 -6.38
C ALA A 124 1.55 7.39 -7.47
N PHE A 125 0.58 6.86 -8.22
CA PHE A 125 0.76 5.84 -9.26
C PHE A 125 0.59 6.51 -10.64
N PRO A 126 1.67 6.88 -11.34
CA PRO A 126 1.54 7.50 -12.65
C PRO A 126 1.01 6.50 -13.71
N PRO A 127 0.55 6.98 -14.89
CA PRO A 127 0.13 6.11 -15.98
C PRO A 127 1.15 5.02 -16.31
N GLY A 128 0.67 3.77 -16.35
CA GLY A 128 1.48 2.57 -16.53
C GLY A 128 1.67 1.77 -15.24
N ALA A 129 1.64 2.43 -14.07
CA ALA A 129 1.73 1.75 -12.79
C ALA A 129 0.43 0.99 -12.52
N MET A 130 0.53 -0.16 -11.84
CA MET A 130 -0.65 -0.95 -11.44
C MET A 130 -1.66 -1.24 -12.57
N PRO A 131 -1.21 -1.71 -13.76
CA PRO A 131 -2.09 -1.84 -14.93
C PRO A 131 -3.20 -2.89 -14.75
N ARG A 132 -3.07 -3.78 -13.76
CA ARG A 132 -4.00 -4.89 -13.47
C ARG A 132 -4.78 -4.70 -12.17
N LEU A 133 -4.68 -3.52 -11.54
CA LEU A 133 -5.32 -3.28 -10.25
C LEU A 133 -6.85 -3.27 -10.41
N GLU A 134 -7.52 -4.17 -9.71
CA GLU A 134 -8.98 -4.31 -9.70
C GLU A 134 -9.59 -3.71 -8.42
N GLU A 135 -8.92 -3.88 -7.28
CA GLU A 135 -9.35 -3.35 -5.98
C GLU A 135 -8.26 -2.47 -5.37
N PHE A 136 -8.61 -1.20 -5.13
CA PHE A 136 -7.72 -0.26 -4.44
C PHE A 136 -8.34 0.21 -3.14
N ARG A 137 -7.62 0.03 -2.02
CA ARG A 137 -8.01 0.55 -0.71
C ARG A 137 -6.93 1.42 -0.12
N PHE A 138 -7.30 2.61 0.31
CA PHE A 138 -6.37 3.54 0.96
C PHE A 138 -7.10 4.41 1.99
N ARG A 139 -6.33 5.07 2.85
CA ARG A 139 -6.86 6.03 3.81
C ARG A 139 -6.42 7.45 3.48
N ILE A 140 -7.28 8.40 3.80
CA ILE A 140 -7.00 9.82 3.64
C ILE A 140 -7.14 10.51 5.00
N GLN A 141 -6.10 11.24 5.37
CA GLN A 141 -6.18 12.23 6.43
C GLN A 141 -6.66 13.58 5.85
N LEU A 142 -7.80 14.08 6.32
CA LEU A 142 -8.41 15.30 5.77
C LEU A 142 -7.58 16.55 6.04
N GLU A 143 -6.77 16.56 7.10
CA GLU A 143 -5.89 17.68 7.41
C GLU A 143 -4.87 17.93 6.29
N TYR A 144 -4.43 16.91 5.53
CA TYR A 144 -3.48 17.07 4.42
C TYR A 144 -4.09 17.73 3.17
N PHE A 145 -5.42 17.74 3.05
CA PHE A 145 -6.10 18.51 2.01
C PHE A 145 -6.33 19.96 2.46
N SER A 146 -6.45 20.16 3.78
CA SER A 146 -6.66 21.48 4.38
C SER A 146 -5.36 22.28 4.46
N GLY A 147 -4.23 21.61 4.67
CA GLY A 147 -2.88 22.20 4.66
C GLY A 147 -2.28 22.41 3.27
N GLY A 148 -2.90 21.83 2.22
CA GLY A 148 -2.48 21.98 0.83
C GLY A 148 -1.44 20.96 0.38
N GLU A 149 -1.13 19.94 1.18
CA GLU A 149 -0.24 18.84 0.82
C GLU A 149 -0.82 17.98 -0.32
N PHE A 150 -2.15 17.82 -0.36
CA PHE A 150 -2.89 17.18 -1.44
C PHE A 150 -4.02 18.07 -1.99
N ALA A 151 -4.25 17.98 -3.28
CA ALA A 151 -5.38 18.57 -3.98
C ALA A 151 -6.44 17.51 -4.30
N LEU A 152 -7.68 17.92 -4.56
CA LEU A 152 -8.74 16.98 -4.97
C LEU A 152 -8.37 16.19 -6.24
N ASP A 153 -7.56 16.77 -7.13
CA ASP A 153 -7.09 16.10 -8.35
C ASP A 153 -6.11 14.96 -8.07
N ASP A 154 -5.52 14.89 -6.88
CA ASP A 154 -4.71 13.74 -6.46
C ASP A 154 -5.54 12.45 -6.31
N LEU A 155 -6.87 12.57 -6.32
CA LEU A 155 -7.83 11.46 -6.28
C LEU A 155 -8.22 10.93 -7.66
N ALA A 156 -7.63 11.45 -8.74
CA ALA A 156 -7.92 11.00 -10.09
C ALA A 156 -7.70 9.48 -10.24
N LEU A 157 -8.65 8.77 -10.87
CA LEU A 157 -8.58 7.30 -11.02
C LEU A 157 -8.29 6.86 -12.46
N GLY A 158 -8.37 7.77 -13.43
CA GLY A 158 -8.33 7.45 -14.86
C GLY A 158 -7.05 6.76 -15.37
N HIS A 159 -5.96 6.79 -14.60
CA HIS A 159 -4.71 6.11 -14.93
C HIS A 159 -4.65 4.63 -14.50
N LEU A 160 -5.68 4.11 -13.84
CA LEU A 160 -5.76 2.72 -13.35
C LEU A 160 -6.77 1.91 -14.21
N PRO A 161 -6.35 1.38 -15.37
CA PRO A 161 -7.27 0.94 -16.42
C PRO A 161 -8.12 -0.28 -16.09
N SER A 162 -7.73 -1.07 -15.08
CA SER A 162 -8.43 -2.30 -14.68
C SER A 162 -9.29 -2.12 -13.42
N LEU A 163 -9.37 -0.90 -12.86
CA LEU A 163 -9.98 -0.66 -11.57
C LEU A 163 -11.48 -0.98 -11.59
N GLN A 164 -11.94 -1.76 -10.62
CA GLN A 164 -13.35 -2.18 -10.47
C GLN A 164 -13.96 -1.74 -9.13
N SER A 165 -13.14 -1.55 -8.10
CA SER A 165 -13.60 -1.10 -6.77
C SER A 165 -12.55 -0.21 -6.12
N VAL A 166 -13.02 0.87 -5.49
CA VAL A 166 -12.19 1.78 -4.72
C VAL A 166 -12.79 1.99 -3.34
N TYR A 167 -11.99 1.72 -2.31
CA TYR A 167 -12.36 1.85 -0.90
C TYR A 167 -11.52 2.94 -0.25
N VAL A 168 -12.16 3.94 0.30
CA VAL A 168 -11.47 5.08 0.92
C VAL A 168 -11.96 5.24 2.35
N ASP A 169 -11.06 5.12 3.31
CA ASP A 169 -11.37 5.46 4.69
C ASP A 169 -10.88 6.89 4.98
N LEU A 170 -11.80 7.79 5.32
CA LEU A 170 -11.52 9.17 5.69
C LEU A 170 -11.39 9.28 7.21
N TYR A 171 -10.30 9.85 7.71
CA TYR A 171 -10.09 10.11 9.14
C TYR A 171 -9.59 11.53 9.39
N GLY A 172 -9.90 12.08 10.57
CA GLY A 172 -9.61 13.47 10.97
C GLY A 172 -10.68 14.02 11.91
N THR A 173 -10.46 15.17 12.55
CA THR A 173 -11.43 15.73 13.53
C THR A 173 -12.74 16.10 12.85
N SER A 174 -13.78 15.32 13.16
CA SER A 174 -15.14 15.41 12.60
C SER A 174 -15.82 16.79 12.74
N ASN A 175 -15.37 17.63 13.67
CA ASN A 175 -16.05 18.87 14.01
C ASN A 175 -15.75 20.07 13.09
N GLY A 176 -14.85 19.96 12.10
CA GLY A 176 -14.42 21.11 11.29
C GLY A 176 -14.46 20.95 9.77
N ASN A 177 -14.67 19.75 9.23
CA ASN A 177 -14.35 19.47 7.83
C ASN A 177 -15.42 18.71 7.04
N GLU A 178 -16.70 18.90 7.40
CA GLU A 178 -17.84 18.30 6.69
C GLU A 178 -17.84 18.70 5.20
N GLU A 179 -17.56 19.97 4.91
CA GLU A 179 -17.49 20.49 3.54
C GLU A 179 -16.36 19.84 2.73
N LEU A 180 -15.18 19.65 3.30
CA LEU A 180 -14.09 18.97 2.60
C LEU A 180 -14.37 17.48 2.42
N THR A 181 -14.95 16.85 3.45
CA THR A 181 -15.41 15.45 3.38
C THR A 181 -16.40 15.28 2.22
N ARG A 182 -17.35 16.22 2.08
CA ARG A 182 -18.30 16.26 0.97
C ARG A 182 -17.59 16.40 -0.37
N LYS A 183 -16.66 17.35 -0.51
CA LYS A 183 -15.87 17.57 -1.73
C LYS A 183 -15.05 16.34 -2.13
N VAL A 184 -14.37 15.69 -1.20
CA VAL A 184 -13.60 14.46 -1.45
C VAL A 184 -14.52 13.34 -1.94
N ARG A 185 -15.68 13.15 -1.29
CA ARG A 185 -16.67 12.14 -1.71
C ARG A 185 -17.29 12.44 -3.06
N GLU A 186 -17.54 13.71 -3.38
CA GLU A 186 -18.05 14.12 -4.69
C GLU A 186 -17.00 13.92 -5.78
N LYS A 187 -15.75 14.28 -5.52
CA LYS A 187 -14.63 14.02 -6.43
C LYS A 187 -14.46 12.53 -6.69
N LEU A 188 -14.40 11.69 -5.65
CA LEU A 188 -14.28 10.24 -5.83
C LEU A 188 -15.45 9.63 -6.62
N ARG A 189 -16.67 10.10 -6.39
CA ARG A 189 -17.85 9.68 -7.16
C ARG A 189 -17.74 10.12 -8.61
N HIS A 190 -17.37 11.36 -8.87
CA HIS A 190 -17.16 11.86 -10.21
C HIS A 190 -16.07 11.07 -10.96
N GLU A 191 -14.91 10.84 -10.33
CA GLU A 191 -13.82 10.06 -10.92
C GLU A 191 -14.25 8.63 -11.23
N ALA A 192 -15.06 8.00 -10.36
CA ALA A 192 -15.64 6.70 -10.64
C ALA A 192 -16.66 6.73 -11.79
N ASP A 193 -17.52 7.75 -11.86
CA ASP A 193 -18.55 7.89 -12.89
C ASP A 193 -17.94 8.08 -14.29
N VAL A 194 -16.84 8.83 -14.40
CA VAL A 194 -16.15 9.09 -15.68
C VAL A 194 -15.13 8.00 -16.05
N HIS A 195 -14.81 7.08 -15.13
CA HIS A 195 -13.86 6.01 -15.37
C HIS A 195 -14.47 4.94 -16.31
N PRO A 196 -13.72 4.40 -17.29
CA PRO A 196 -14.24 3.44 -18.28
C PRO A 196 -14.93 2.20 -17.69
N ASN A 197 -14.46 1.73 -16.53
CA ASN A 197 -15.00 0.55 -15.85
C ASN A 197 -16.06 0.86 -14.76
N HIS A 198 -16.38 2.14 -14.53
CA HIS A 198 -17.31 2.56 -13.48
C HIS A 198 -17.05 1.88 -12.11
N PRO A 199 -15.84 2.01 -11.53
CA PRO A 199 -15.46 1.29 -10.32
C PRO A 199 -16.39 1.68 -9.17
N ARG A 200 -16.78 0.72 -8.33
CA ARG A 200 -17.66 0.99 -7.18
C ARG A 200 -16.91 1.83 -6.14
N PRO A 201 -17.34 3.08 -5.86
CA PRO A 201 -16.70 3.89 -4.83
C PRO A 201 -17.36 3.64 -3.47
N VAL A 202 -16.56 3.27 -2.48
CA VAL A 202 -17.01 3.10 -1.09
C VAL A 202 -16.16 4.00 -0.20
N ALA A 203 -16.79 5.02 0.40
CA ALA A 203 -16.12 5.96 1.29
C ALA A 203 -16.64 5.84 2.72
N HIS A 204 -15.82 5.28 3.62
CA HIS A 204 -16.12 5.19 5.05
C HIS A 204 -15.56 6.40 5.79
N ILE A 205 -16.28 6.88 6.81
CA ILE A 205 -15.73 7.83 7.79
C ILE A 205 -15.35 7.01 9.02
N LEU A 206 -14.10 7.15 9.49
CA LEU A 206 -13.56 6.49 10.68
C LEU A 206 -13.34 7.49 11.82
#